data_AF-B4LQM8-F1
#
_entry.id   AF-B4LQM8-F1
#
_cell.length_a   1.000
_cell.length_b   1.000
_cell.length_c   1.000
_cell.angle_alpha   90.00
_cell.angle_beta   90.00
_cell.angle_gamma   90.00
#
_symmetry.space_group_name_H-M   'P 1'
#
loop_
_entity.id
_entity.type
_entity.pdbx_description
1 polymer ?
#
loop_
_entity_poly.entity_id
_entity_poly.type
_entity_poly.pdbx_seq_one_letter_code
_entity_poly.pdbx_strand_id
1 'polypeptide(L)'
;MPVIKFLTSDDIIIETDDQIAQCSDIIRPLLVCCTEEGDPPKLKVSAAILRKVLEWAEHHKYDPAGGTQCTNDAWDTQFVSVEQSTLFELIQAANYLNIKGLLTLTCKAVANMITGKTPDEIRKLFEIKTNSAPAGEYYD
;
A
#
# COMPACT_ATOMS: atom_id res chain seq x y z
N MET A 1 12.54 22.59 -6.29
CA MET A 1 11.10 22.28 -6.17
C MET A 1 10.74 22.37 -4.69
N PRO A 2 9.49 22.70 -4.30
CA PRO A 2 9.13 22.73 -2.89
C PRO A 2 9.27 21.31 -2.30
N VAL A 3 10.02 21.21 -1.20
CA VAL A 3 10.25 19.98 -0.45
C VAL A 3 9.21 19.91 0.66
N ILE A 4 8.49 18.80 0.72
CA ILE A 4 7.43 18.54 1.68
C ILE A 4 7.93 17.54 2.71
N LYS A 5 7.60 17.79 3.99
CA LYS A 5 7.98 16.92 5.10
C LYS A 5 6.77 16.21 5.68
N PHE A 6 6.90 14.93 5.98
CA PHE A 6 5.89 14.12 6.67
C PHE A 6 6.50 13.50 7.92
N LEU A 7 5.73 13.42 9.01
CA LEU A 7 6.09 12.63 10.19
C LEU A 7 5.44 11.25 10.07
N THR A 8 6.23 10.19 10.09
CA THR A 8 5.71 8.82 9.97
C THR A 8 5.18 8.30 11.31
N SER A 9 4.57 7.12 11.32
CA SER A 9 4.02 6.53 12.54
C SER A 9 5.10 6.15 13.57
N ASP A 10 6.32 5.92 13.10
CA ASP A 10 7.55 5.64 13.85
C ASP A 10 8.37 6.92 14.15
N ASP A 11 7.73 8.09 14.07
CA ASP A 11 8.29 9.40 14.44
C ASP A 11 9.55 9.79 13.63
N ILE A 12 9.63 9.33 12.38
CA ILE A 12 10.69 9.69 11.44
C ILE A 12 10.15 10.74 10.46
N ILE A 13 10.93 11.79 10.23
CA ILE A 13 10.59 12.79 9.23
C ILE A 13 11.11 12.31 7.87
N ILE A 14 10.20 12.23 6.89
CA ILE A 14 10.52 11.94 5.49
C ILE A 14 10.24 13.17 4.66
N GLU A 15 11.22 13.55 3.84
CA GLU A 15 11.13 14.65 2.89
C GLU A 15 10.88 14.09 1.48
N THR A 16 10.00 14.73 0.71
CA THR A 16 9.66 14.34 -0.66
C THR A 16 9.30 15.55 -1.51
N ASP A 17 9.35 15.38 -2.83
CA ASP A 17 8.96 16.41 -3.78
C ASP A 17 7.43 16.49 -3.98
N ASP A 18 6.94 17.68 -4.28
CA ASP A 18 5.52 17.97 -4.55
C ASP A 18 4.92 17.12 -5.69
N GLN A 19 5.72 16.76 -6.69
CA GLN A 19 5.25 15.92 -7.80
C GLN A 19 4.83 14.52 -7.33
N ILE A 20 5.50 13.96 -6.33
CA ILE A 20 5.19 12.64 -5.77
C ILE A 20 3.93 12.72 -4.88
N ALA A 21 3.72 13.86 -4.23
CA ALA A 21 2.50 14.14 -3.46
C ALA A 21 1.24 14.21 -4.35
N GLN A 22 1.38 14.50 -5.65
CA GLN A 22 0.25 14.57 -6.58
C GLN A 22 -0.37 13.19 -6.87
N CYS A 23 0.37 12.11 -6.67
CA CYS A 23 -0.09 10.73 -6.83
C CYS A 23 -1.10 10.28 -5.75
N SER A 24 -1.27 11.06 -4.68
CA SER A 24 -2.21 10.79 -3.59
C SER A 24 -3.27 11.89 -3.48
N ASP A 25 -4.52 11.49 -3.47
CA ASP A 25 -5.65 12.40 -3.25
C ASP A 25 -5.79 12.84 -1.78
N ILE A 26 -5.09 12.20 -0.86
CA ILE A 26 -5.11 12.50 0.58
C ILE A 26 -3.93 13.36 0.99
N ILE A 27 -2.76 13.18 0.36
CA ILE A 27 -1.60 14.02 0.63
C ILE A 27 -1.87 15.46 0.18
N ARG A 28 -2.51 15.66 -0.99
CA ARG A 28 -2.75 16.99 -1.56
C ARG A 28 -3.50 17.97 -0.63
N PRO A 29 -4.63 17.60 0.02
CA PRO A 29 -5.28 18.45 1.03
C PRO A 29 -4.45 18.65 2.30
N LEU A 30 -3.68 17.66 2.73
CA LEU A 30 -2.87 17.75 3.95
C LEU A 30 -1.77 18.81 3.84
N LEU A 31 -1.29 19.08 2.61
CA LEU A 31 -0.27 20.09 2.33
C LEU A 31 -0.79 21.52 2.37
N VAL A 32 -2.08 21.73 2.09
CA VAL A 32 -2.71 23.05 2.11
C VAL A 32 -2.74 23.63 3.53
N CYS A 33 -2.61 22.80 4.56
CA CYS A 33 -2.59 23.23 5.97
C CYS A 33 -1.17 23.49 6.53
N CYS A 34 -0.10 23.21 5.78
CA CYS A 34 1.27 23.31 6.28
C CYS A 34 1.92 24.60 5.76
N THR A 35 2.06 25.59 6.63
CA THR A 35 2.97 26.72 6.42
C THR A 35 4.40 26.31 6.79
N GLU A 36 5.40 26.98 6.23
CA GLU A 36 6.85 26.67 6.37
C GLU A 36 7.39 26.67 7.83
N GLU A 37 6.56 27.02 8.82
CA GLU A 37 6.89 27.06 10.26
C GLU A 37 6.07 26.08 11.13
N GLY A 38 5.21 25.24 10.53
CA GLY A 38 4.37 24.28 11.27
C GLY A 38 4.98 22.88 11.39
N ASP A 39 4.55 22.12 12.41
CA ASP A 39 4.91 20.71 12.55
C ASP A 39 4.44 19.89 11.32
N PRO A 40 5.26 18.96 10.81
CA PRO A 40 4.90 18.16 9.66
C PRO A 40 3.67 17.26 9.94
N PRO A 41 2.80 17.04 8.95
CA PRO A 41 1.62 16.21 9.12
C PRO A 41 2.01 14.78 9.46
N LYS A 42 1.39 14.23 10.52
CA LYS A 42 1.63 12.86 10.97
C LYS A 42 0.82 11.86 10.16
N LEU A 43 1.52 10.93 9.52
CA LEU A 43 0.96 9.81 8.78
C LEU A 43 0.89 8.57 9.66
N LYS A 44 -0.14 7.74 9.42
CA LYS A 44 -0.29 6.42 10.06
C LYS A 44 0.48 5.31 9.35
N VAL A 45 1.55 5.69 8.64
CA VAL A 45 2.38 4.80 7.82
C VAL A 45 3.81 4.87 8.34
N SER A 46 4.48 3.73 8.47
CA SER A 46 5.88 3.67 8.89
C SER A 46 6.81 4.27 7.83
N ALA A 47 8.00 4.69 8.24
CA ALA A 47 8.99 5.22 7.32
C ALA A 47 9.38 4.22 6.23
N ALA A 48 9.51 2.94 6.59
CA ALA A 48 9.87 1.87 5.65
C ALA A 48 8.83 1.73 4.53
N ILE A 49 7.55 1.73 4.88
CA ILE A 49 6.45 1.59 3.92
C ILE A 49 6.27 2.87 3.12
N LEU A 50 6.36 4.04 3.75
CA LEU A 50 6.25 5.31 3.06
C LEU A 50 7.34 5.45 1.98
N ARG A 51 8.59 5.05 2.27
CA ARG A 51 9.67 5.06 1.26
C ARG A 51 9.33 4.20 0.04
N LYS A 52 8.75 3.01 0.25
CA LYS A 52 8.31 2.14 -0.86
C LYS A 52 7.17 2.75 -1.66
N VAL A 53 6.22 3.42 -0.99
CA VAL A 53 5.15 4.15 -1.68
C VAL A 53 5.73 5.27 -2.55
N LEU A 54 6.70 6.02 -2.03
CA LEU A 54 7.39 7.09 -2.78
C LEU A 54 8.19 6.52 -3.96
N GLU A 55 8.87 5.38 -3.78
CA GLU A 55 9.57 4.67 -4.86
C GLU A 55 8.62 4.28 -5.99
N TRP A 56 7.44 3.72 -5.66
CA TRP A 56 6.41 3.40 -6.65
C TRP A 56 5.89 4.64 -7.38
N ALA A 57 5.60 5.71 -6.63
CA ALA A 57 5.08 6.94 -7.18
C ALA A 57 6.09 7.65 -8.09
N GLU A 58 7.38 7.58 -7.79
CA GLU A 58 8.46 8.12 -8.64
C GLU A 58 8.56 7.37 -9.97
N HIS A 59 8.45 6.03 -9.96
CA HIS A 59 8.46 5.22 -11.18
C HIS A 59 7.25 5.50 -12.08
N HIS A 60 6.07 5.68 -11.48
CA HIS A 60 4.80 5.84 -12.19
C HIS A 60 4.36 7.31 -12.39
N LYS A 61 5.23 8.28 -12.10
CA LYS A 61 4.85 9.72 -12.12
C LYS A 61 4.40 10.26 -13.48
N TYR A 62 4.80 9.60 -14.56
CA TYR A 62 4.45 9.99 -15.93
C TYR A 62 3.36 9.11 -16.55
N ASP A 63 2.80 8.18 -15.78
CA ASP A 63 1.75 7.31 -16.28
C ASP A 63 0.45 8.09 -16.48
N PRO A 64 -0.34 7.76 -17.51
CA PRO A 64 -1.59 8.45 -17.79
C PRO A 64 -2.55 8.32 -16.59
N ALA A 65 -3.02 9.47 -16.11
CA ALA A 65 -4.02 9.57 -15.04
C ALA A 65 -5.33 8.88 -15.46
N GLY A 66 -5.48 7.61 -15.09
CA GLY A 66 -6.61 6.81 -15.57
C GLY A 66 -6.63 5.35 -15.15
N GLY A 67 -5.53 4.81 -14.60
CA GLY A 67 -5.55 3.57 -13.81
C GLY A 67 -5.90 2.27 -14.55
N THR A 68 -6.16 2.29 -15.85
CA THR A 68 -6.53 1.07 -16.61
C THR A 68 -5.33 0.36 -17.22
N GLN A 69 -4.19 1.03 -17.31
CA GLN A 69 -2.92 0.46 -17.77
C GLN A 69 -1.82 0.75 -16.75
N CYS A 70 -1.96 0.26 -15.53
CA CYS A 70 -0.76 -0.22 -14.84
C CYS A 70 -0.30 -1.41 -15.67
N THR A 71 0.53 -1.15 -16.68
CA THR A 71 1.26 -2.22 -17.36
C THR A 71 2.01 -2.90 -16.24
N ASN A 72 1.62 -4.13 -15.88
CA ASN A 72 2.40 -4.99 -15.00
C ASN A 72 3.74 -5.24 -15.71
N ASP A 73 4.62 -4.25 -15.68
CA ASP A 73 5.95 -4.35 -16.24
C ASP A 73 6.79 -5.22 -15.31
N ALA A 74 7.99 -5.58 -15.76
CA ALA A 74 8.87 -6.40 -14.95
C ALA A 74 9.21 -5.71 -13.61
N TRP A 75 9.18 -4.38 -13.58
CA TRP A 75 9.46 -3.58 -12.39
C TRP A 75 8.37 -3.74 -11.34
N ASP A 76 7.09 -3.60 -11.72
CA ASP A 76 5.93 -3.79 -10.85
C ASP A 76 5.92 -5.18 -10.21
N THR A 77 6.25 -6.20 -11.00
CA THR A 77 6.33 -7.58 -10.53
C THR A 77 7.43 -7.74 -9.47
N GLN A 78 8.58 -7.09 -9.68
CA GLN A 78 9.68 -7.11 -8.72
C GLN A 78 9.36 -6.28 -7.47
N PHE A 79 8.69 -5.14 -7.64
CA PHE A 79 8.32 -4.22 -6.57
C PHE A 79 7.40 -4.89 -5.53
N VAL A 80 6.40 -5.66 -5.99
CA VAL A 80 5.50 -6.42 -5.11
C VAL A 80 6.05 -7.78 -4.67
N SER A 81 7.25 -8.16 -5.14
CA SER A 81 7.97 -9.37 -4.70
C SER A 81 8.66 -9.14 -3.36
N VAL A 82 7.86 -8.82 -2.35
CA VAL A 82 8.27 -8.58 -0.96
C VAL A 82 7.64 -9.62 -0.04
N GLU A 83 8.05 -9.61 1.22
CA GLU A 83 7.41 -10.46 2.24
C GLU A 83 5.92 -10.12 2.38
N GLN A 84 5.09 -11.12 2.71
CA GLN A 84 3.63 -10.96 2.85
C GLN A 84 3.26 -9.83 3.83
N SER A 85 3.96 -9.73 4.96
CA SER A 85 3.80 -8.67 5.95
C SER A 85 3.94 -7.28 5.32
N THR A 86 5.02 -7.06 4.57
CA THR A 86 5.29 -5.82 3.85
C THR A 86 4.24 -5.56 2.76
N LEU A 87 3.81 -6.60 2.04
CA LEU A 87 2.78 -6.48 1.01
C LEU A 87 1.43 -6.03 1.62
N PHE A 88 1.05 -6.57 2.78
CA PHE A 88 -0.16 -6.16 3.49
C PHE A 88 -0.07 -4.74 4.05
N GLU A 89 1.09 -4.33 4.54
CA GLU A 89 1.31 -2.94 4.95
C GLU A 89 1.25 -1.98 3.76
N LEU A 90 1.79 -2.37 2.60
CA LEU A 90 1.66 -1.61 1.35
C LEU A 90 0.21 -1.48 0.90
N ILE A 91 -0.60 -2.54 1.00
CA ILE A 91 -2.04 -2.49 0.70
C ILE A 91 -2.74 -1.47 1.61
N GLN A 92 -2.46 -1.54 2.92
CA GLN A 92 -3.04 -0.62 3.90
C GLN A 92 -2.63 0.82 3.65
N ALA A 93 -1.35 1.07 3.37
CA ALA A 93 -0.83 2.40 3.04
C ALA A 93 -1.41 2.94 1.74
N ALA A 94 -1.50 2.12 0.69
CA ALA A 94 -2.09 2.51 -0.59
C ALA A 94 -3.57 2.89 -0.45
N ASN A 95 -4.33 2.15 0.36
CA ASN A 95 -5.71 2.47 0.69
C ASN A 95 -5.81 3.75 1.53
N TYR A 96 -4.99 3.89 2.57
CA TYR A 96 -4.97 5.07 3.45
C TYR A 96 -4.57 6.35 2.73
N LEU A 97 -3.66 6.27 1.75
CA LEU A 97 -3.21 7.40 0.93
C LEU A 97 -4.04 7.56 -0.35
N ASN A 98 -5.05 6.70 -0.58
CA ASN A 98 -5.89 6.69 -1.77
C ASN A 98 -5.09 6.67 -3.10
N ILE A 99 -4.10 5.78 -3.20
CA ILE A 99 -3.27 5.59 -4.40
C ILE A 99 -3.81 4.38 -5.18
N LYS A 100 -4.74 4.64 -6.10
CA LYS A 100 -5.47 3.57 -6.82
C LYS A 100 -4.58 2.62 -7.61
N GLY A 101 -3.52 3.11 -8.24
CA GLY A 101 -2.58 2.29 -9.02
C GLY A 101 -1.86 1.27 -8.14
N LEU A 102 -1.25 1.74 -7.05
CA LEU A 102 -0.57 0.88 -6.07
C LEU A 102 -1.53 -0.11 -5.39
N LEU A 103 -2.75 0.33 -5.05
CA LEU A 103 -3.76 -0.58 -4.48
C LEU A 103 -4.16 -1.68 -5.49
N THR A 104 -4.31 -1.32 -6.76
CA THR A 104 -4.62 -2.30 -7.82
C THR A 104 -3.48 -3.30 -8.02
N LEU A 105 -2.24 -2.81 -8.07
CA LEU A 105 -1.05 -3.63 -8.24
C LEU A 105 -0.89 -4.64 -7.10
N THR A 106 -1.00 -4.18 -5.85
CA THR A 106 -0.87 -5.04 -4.67
C THR A 106 -2.03 -6.05 -4.55
N CYS A 107 -3.27 -5.66 -4.88
CA CYS A 107 -4.40 -6.58 -4.97
C CYS A 107 -4.20 -7.66 -6.04
N LYS A 108 -3.66 -7.30 -7.22
CA LYS A 108 -3.31 -8.27 -8.26
C LYS A 108 -2.24 -9.25 -7.78
N ALA A 109 -1.23 -8.78 -7.05
CA ALA A 109 -0.19 -9.64 -6.49
C ALA A 109 -0.80 -10.70 -5.55
N VAL A 110 -1.69 -10.29 -4.64
CA VAL A 110 -2.42 -11.21 -3.75
C VAL A 110 -3.32 -12.17 -4.55
N ALA A 111 -4.04 -11.69 -5.56
CA ALA A 111 -4.87 -12.53 -6.41
C ALA A 111 -4.05 -13.61 -7.15
N ASN A 112 -2.85 -13.26 -7.63
CA ASN A 112 -1.93 -14.21 -8.26
C ASN A 112 -1.40 -15.26 -7.27
N MET A 113 -1.20 -14.90 -6.00
CA MET A 113 -0.83 -15.86 -4.95
C MET A 113 -1.93 -16.88 -4.66
N ILE A 114 -3.20 -16.49 -4.83
CA ILE A 114 -4.38 -17.33 -4.60
C ILE A 114 -4.71 -18.20 -5.81
N THR A 115 -4.45 -17.69 -7.02
CA THR A 115 -4.83 -18.34 -8.27
C THR A 115 -4.20 -19.74 -8.38
N GLY A 116 -5.04 -20.75 -8.64
CA GLY A 116 -4.61 -22.14 -8.79
C GLY A 116 -4.36 -22.89 -7.48
N LYS A 117 -4.54 -22.26 -6.32
CA LYS A 117 -4.46 -22.93 -5.00
C LYS A 117 -5.82 -23.45 -4.54
N THR A 118 -5.79 -24.56 -3.81
CA THR A 118 -6.96 -25.10 -3.11
C THR A 118 -7.29 -24.28 -1.86
N PRO A 119 -8.52 -24.37 -1.32
CA PRO A 119 -8.89 -23.69 -0.08
C PRO A 119 -7.95 -23.98 1.10
N ASP A 120 -7.44 -25.21 1.23
CA ASP A 120 -6.53 -25.58 2.31
C ASP A 120 -5.13 -24.98 2.14
N GLU A 121 -4.63 -24.92 0.92
CA GLU A 121 -3.37 -24.24 0.61
C GLU A 121 -3.47 -22.74 0.85
N ILE A 122 -4.60 -22.12 0.51
CA ILE A 122 -4.87 -20.70 0.78
C ILE A 122 -4.91 -20.47 2.30
N ARG A 123 -5.61 -21.32 3.06
CA ARG A 123 -5.65 -21.22 4.54
C ARG A 123 -4.25 -21.31 5.14
N LYS A 124 -3.42 -22.23 4.64
CA LYS A 124 -2.04 -22.36 5.10
C LYS A 124 -1.19 -21.17 4.70
N LEU A 125 -1.34 -20.66 3.48
CA LEU A 125 -0.57 -19.53 2.96
C LEU A 125 -0.81 -18.25 3.76
N PHE A 126 -2.06 -17.98 4.12
CA PHE A 126 -2.47 -16.80 4.88
C PHE A 126 -2.64 -17.06 6.38
N GLU A 127 -2.19 -18.22 6.86
CA GLU A 127 -2.30 -18.64 8.26
C GLU A 127 -3.72 -18.49 8.85
N ILE A 128 -4.74 -18.68 8.00
CA ILE A 128 -6.15 -18.55 8.37
C ILE A 128 -6.54 -19.76 9.21
N LYS A 129 -6.84 -19.54 10.48
CA LYS A 129 -7.39 -20.58 11.36
C LYS A 129 -8.76 -21.00 10.85
N THR A 130 -8.93 -22.27 10.53
CA THR A 130 -10.23 -22.85 10.24
C THR A 130 -11.03 -22.87 11.55
N ASN A 131 -12.09 -22.06 11.64
CA ASN A 131 -13.04 -22.19 12.75
C ASN A 131 -13.90 -23.44 12.48
N SER A 132 -13.36 -24.63 12.77
CA SER A 132 -14.15 -25.85 12.86
C SER A 132 -14.92 -25.81 14.18
N ALA A 133 -16.04 -25.09 14.20
CA ALA A 133 -17.11 -25.49 15.11
C ALA A 133 -17.48 -26.93 14.70
N PRO A 134 -17.47 -27.91 15.62
CA PRO A 134 -17.81 -29.28 15.26
C PRO A 134 -19.24 -29.28 14.72
N ALA A 135 -19.36 -29.66 13.44
CA ALA A 135 -20.65 -29.97 12.85
C ALA A 135 -21.15 -31.26 13.51
N GLY A 136 -21.99 -31.10 14.53
CA GLY A 136 -22.79 -32.19 15.09
C GLY A 136 -22.48 -32.52 16.55
N GLU A 137 -23.20 -31.85 17.46
CA GLU A 137 -23.81 -32.48 18.64
C GLU A 137 -25.13 -31.73 18.95
N TYR A 138 -26.10 -31.82 18.03
CA TYR A 138 -27.50 -31.84 18.48
C TYR A 138 -27.83 -33.31 18.66
N TYR A 139 -27.53 -33.83 19.86
CA TYR A 139 -28.12 -35.08 20.33
C TYR A 139 -29.61 -34.83 20.62
N ASP A 140 -30.41 -35.84 20.30
CA ASP A 140 -31.89 -35.95 20.39
C ASP A 140 -32.60 -35.09 21.46
#